data_AF-A0A524QAB9-F1
#
_entry.id   AF-A0A524QAB9-F1
#
_cell.length_a   1.000
_cell.length_b   1.000
_cell.length_c   1.000
_cell.angle_alpha   90.00
_cell.angle_beta   90.00
_cell.angle_gamma   90.00
#
_symmetry.space_group_name_H-M   'P 1'
#
loop_
_entity.id
_entity.type
_entity.pdbx_description
1 polymer ?
#
loop_
_entity_poly.entity_id
_entity_poly.type
_entity_poly.pdbx_seq_one_letter_code
_entity_poly.pdbx_strand_id
1 'polypeptide(L)'
;MKVIGKTAGILVVSAIICTNLNGQDRNDVIKVYNEGAQSMQTDVQVAIDAFEKVIVISDQFGETADDLKQKAMKVLPGLYIKVANNALKEKKPATEVIQAARRADAVAEKYNNASGRDNAGKIMVAGYNAMAADFFANKDYDNALLAFDSLLVINPDYLN
;
A
#
# COMPACT_ATOMS: atom_id res chain seq x y z
N MET A 1 -37.80 -16.89 69.10
CA MET A 1 -37.74 -15.76 68.13
C MET A 1 -36.33 -15.19 68.21
N LYS A 2 -35.42 -15.52 67.26
CA LYS A 2 -34.81 -14.62 66.24
C LYS A 2 -34.38 -13.25 66.83
N VAL A 3 -33.14 -12.79 66.72
CA VAL A 3 -32.44 -12.44 65.46
C VAL A 3 -30.90 -12.55 65.61
N ILE A 4 -30.28 -12.99 64.52
CA ILE A 4 -28.84 -13.13 64.23
C ILE A 4 -28.23 -11.76 63.90
N GLY A 5 -27.04 -11.44 64.43
CA GLY A 5 -26.25 -10.28 64.00
C GLY A 5 -24.83 -10.70 63.60
N LYS A 6 -24.65 -11.06 62.32
CA LYS A 6 -23.33 -11.30 61.71
C LYS A 6 -22.73 -9.96 61.29
N THR A 7 -21.62 -9.53 61.89
CA THR A 7 -20.80 -8.44 61.36
C THR A 7 -19.73 -9.02 60.45
N ALA A 8 -20.05 -9.07 59.16
CA ALA A 8 -19.09 -9.40 58.11
C ALA A 8 -18.13 -8.22 57.92
N GLY A 9 -16.82 -8.46 58.09
CA GLY A 9 -15.78 -7.50 57.76
C GLY A 9 -15.72 -7.27 56.25
N ILE A 10 -15.80 -6.01 55.84
CA ILE A 10 -15.63 -5.62 54.44
C ILE A 10 -14.12 -5.61 54.14
N LEU A 11 -13.68 -6.61 53.39
CA LEU A 11 -12.33 -6.70 52.85
C LEU A 11 -12.33 -5.96 51.51
N VAL A 12 -11.83 -4.72 51.49
CA VAL A 12 -11.64 -3.95 50.26
C VAL A 12 -10.44 -4.53 49.52
N VAL A 13 -10.69 -5.45 48.59
CA VAL A 13 -9.69 -5.91 47.63
C VAL A 13 -9.55 -4.82 46.57
N SER A 14 -8.47 -4.04 46.66
CA SER A 14 -8.05 -3.17 45.56
C SER A 14 -7.50 -4.05 44.45
N ALA A 15 -8.32 -4.33 43.44
CA ALA A 15 -7.88 -5.00 42.24
C ALA A 15 -6.93 -4.07 41.47
N ILE A 16 -5.63 -4.38 41.52
CA ILE A 16 -4.67 -3.82 40.56
C ILE A 16 -5.04 -4.41 39.21
N ILE A 17 -5.74 -3.63 38.39
CA ILE A 17 -5.94 -3.94 36.98
C ILE A 17 -4.58 -3.75 36.31
N CYS A 18 -3.78 -4.82 36.27
CA CYS A 18 -2.67 -4.91 35.33
C CYS A 18 -3.30 -5.02 33.94
N THR A 19 -3.41 -3.90 33.25
CA THR A 19 -3.85 -3.87 31.86
C THR A 19 -2.80 -4.54 30.98
N ASN A 20 -3.09 -5.75 30.54
CA ASN A 20 -2.44 -6.40 29.39
C ASN A 20 -2.85 -5.71 28.07
N LEU A 21 -2.88 -4.37 28.02
CA LEU A 21 -3.37 -3.61 26.87
C LEU A 21 -2.52 -3.90 25.61
N ASN A 22 -1.20 -4.01 25.77
CA ASN A 22 -0.26 -4.25 24.67
C ASN A 22 -0.49 -5.55 23.87
N GLY A 23 -1.11 -6.58 24.47
CA GLY A 23 -1.30 -7.87 23.82
C GLY A 23 -2.48 -7.91 22.85
N GLN A 24 -3.56 -7.17 23.15
CA GLN A 24 -4.74 -7.07 22.30
C GLN A 24 -4.44 -6.22 21.06
N ASP A 25 -3.77 -5.11 21.28
CA ASP A 25 -3.39 -4.12 20.27
C ASP A 25 -2.47 -4.68 19.17
N ARG A 26 -1.44 -5.45 19.55
CA ARG A 26 -0.55 -6.11 18.58
C ARG A 26 -1.26 -7.20 17.77
N ASN A 27 -2.21 -7.90 18.38
CA ASN A 27 -2.97 -8.96 17.70
C ASN A 27 -3.83 -8.40 16.57
N ASP A 28 -4.37 -7.19 16.73
CA ASP A 28 -5.10 -6.51 15.67
C ASP A 28 -4.20 -6.18 14.47
N VAL A 29 -2.97 -5.72 14.72
CA VAL A 29 -1.98 -5.49 13.65
C VAL A 29 -1.62 -6.79 12.93
N ILE A 30 -1.40 -7.88 13.67
CA ILE A 30 -1.11 -9.20 13.09
C ILE A 30 -2.26 -9.66 12.20
N LYS A 31 -3.50 -9.49 12.66
CA LYS A 31 -4.68 -9.88 11.91
C LYS A 31 -4.74 -9.16 10.56
N VAL A 32 -4.63 -7.83 10.55
CA VAL A 32 -4.66 -7.03 9.32
C VAL A 32 -3.47 -7.36 8.41
N TYR A 33 -2.28 -7.57 8.98
CA TYR A 33 -1.11 -7.98 8.21
C TYR A 33 -1.33 -9.32 7.49
N ASN A 34 -1.93 -10.29 8.17
CA ASN A 34 -2.22 -11.60 7.60
C ASN A 34 -3.29 -11.54 6.50
N GLU A 35 -4.32 -10.70 6.67
CA GLU A 35 -5.33 -10.41 5.62
C GLU A 35 -4.66 -9.87 4.35
N GLY A 36 -3.72 -8.93 4.51
CA GLY A 36 -2.92 -8.41 3.41
C GLY A 36 -2.08 -9.48 2.72
N ALA A 37 -1.36 -10.28 3.50
CA ALA A 37 -0.51 -11.36 2.98
C ALA A 37 -1.29 -12.42 2.20
N GLN A 38 -2.49 -12.79 2.66
CA GLN A 38 -3.38 -13.73 1.97
C GLN A 38 -3.88 -13.19 0.63
N SER A 39 -4.09 -11.88 0.54
CA SER A 39 -4.67 -11.22 -0.63
C SER A 39 -3.64 -10.89 -1.72
N MET A 40 -2.34 -10.89 -1.42
CA MET A 40 -1.27 -10.46 -2.36
C MET A 40 -1.32 -11.12 -3.75
N GLN A 41 -1.81 -12.37 -3.82
CA GLN A 41 -1.91 -13.12 -5.08
C GLN A 41 -3.28 -13.04 -5.73
N THR A 42 -4.35 -12.95 -4.96
CA THR A 42 -5.73 -13.08 -5.41
C THR A 42 -6.41 -11.73 -5.66
N ASP A 43 -6.14 -10.75 -4.80
CA ASP A 43 -6.69 -9.39 -4.88
C ASP A 43 -5.63 -8.39 -4.41
N VAL A 44 -4.93 -7.81 -5.40
CA VAL A 44 -3.81 -6.90 -5.16
C VAL A 44 -4.29 -5.62 -4.47
N GLN A 45 -5.50 -5.15 -4.75
CA GLN A 45 -6.02 -3.93 -4.14
C GLN A 45 -6.35 -4.15 -2.66
N VAL A 46 -7.01 -5.26 -2.33
CA VAL A 46 -7.26 -5.64 -0.93
C VAL A 46 -5.95 -5.81 -0.16
N ALA A 47 -4.91 -6.38 -0.78
CA ALA A 47 -3.60 -6.48 -0.15
C ALA A 47 -2.98 -5.12 0.15
N ILE A 48 -3.05 -4.17 -0.81
CA ILE A 48 -2.57 -2.80 -0.62
C ILE A 48 -3.29 -2.14 0.55
N ASP A 49 -4.63 -2.15 0.54
CA ASP A 49 -5.45 -1.49 1.57
C ASP A 49 -5.12 -2.05 2.96
N ALA A 50 -4.93 -3.37 3.06
CA ALA A 50 -4.54 -4.02 4.31
C ALA A 50 -3.14 -3.61 4.79
N PHE A 51 -2.13 -3.57 3.91
CA PHE A 51 -0.77 -3.17 4.31
C PHE A 51 -0.66 -1.67 4.61
N GLU A 52 -1.40 -0.81 3.92
CA GLU A 52 -1.50 0.60 4.30
C GLU A 52 -2.14 0.75 5.68
N LYS A 53 -3.20 -0.02 5.95
CA LYS A 53 -3.84 -0.07 7.26
C LYS A 53 -2.87 -0.56 8.34
N VAL A 54 -2.04 -1.58 8.09
CA VAL A 54 -0.98 -2.02 9.03
C VAL A 54 -0.10 -0.86 9.45
N ILE A 55 0.33 -0.01 8.52
CA ILE A 55 1.18 1.14 8.85
C ILE A 55 0.44 2.11 9.78
N VAL A 56 -0.81 2.46 9.43
CA VAL A 56 -1.64 3.39 10.20
C VAL A 56 -1.91 2.90 11.62
N ILE A 57 -2.28 1.62 11.78
CA ILE A 57 -2.57 1.08 13.11
C ILE A 57 -1.30 0.82 13.91
N SER A 58 -0.17 0.49 13.27
CA SER A 58 1.10 0.33 13.98
C SER A 58 1.58 1.64 14.59
N ASP A 59 1.33 2.78 13.95
CA ASP A 59 1.65 4.11 14.49
C ASP A 59 0.92 4.41 15.81
N GLN A 60 -0.21 3.74 16.07
CA GLN A 60 -0.97 3.90 17.32
C GLN A 60 -0.37 3.10 18.48
N PHE A 61 0.45 2.08 18.20
CA PHE A 61 0.96 1.12 19.19
C PHE A 61 2.47 1.23 19.43
N GLY A 62 3.11 2.26 18.85
CA GLY A 62 4.54 2.54 19.01
C GLY A 62 5.42 1.36 18.59
N GLU A 63 6.53 1.16 19.31
CA GLU A 63 7.56 0.18 18.95
C GLU A 63 7.07 -1.29 18.92
N THR A 64 5.95 -1.60 19.59
CA THR A 64 5.42 -2.97 19.75
C THR A 64 5.02 -3.64 18.42
N ALA A 65 4.68 -2.83 17.40
CA ALA A 65 4.26 -3.30 16.08
C ALA A 65 5.17 -2.82 14.94
N ASP A 66 6.31 -2.17 15.26
CA ASP A 66 7.20 -1.58 14.27
C ASP A 66 7.74 -2.64 13.29
N ASP A 67 7.94 -3.88 13.73
CA ASP A 67 8.39 -4.95 12.85
C ASP A 67 7.41 -5.23 11.69
N LEU A 68 6.11 -5.18 11.98
CA LEU A 68 5.04 -5.38 11.00
C LEU A 68 4.88 -4.16 10.09
N LYS A 69 4.99 -2.96 10.65
CA LYS A 69 5.04 -1.70 9.88
C LYS A 69 6.18 -1.72 8.87
N GLN A 70 7.39 -2.06 9.30
CA GLN A 70 8.56 -2.13 8.42
C GLN A 70 8.40 -3.18 7.32
N LYS A 71 7.78 -4.33 7.62
CA LYS A 71 7.46 -5.34 6.60
C LYS A 71 6.43 -4.81 5.60
N ALA A 72 5.35 -4.19 6.06
CA ALA A 72 4.33 -3.60 5.18
C ALA A 72 4.94 -2.54 4.24
N MET A 73 5.76 -1.63 4.77
CA MET A 73 6.48 -0.61 3.99
C MET A 73 7.37 -1.22 2.90
N LYS A 74 8.02 -2.35 3.16
CA LYS A 74 8.84 -3.06 2.17
C LYS A 74 8.01 -3.76 1.08
N VAL A 75 6.81 -4.20 1.40
CA VAL A 75 5.93 -4.93 0.48
C VAL A 75 5.17 -3.99 -0.45
N LEU A 76 4.70 -2.85 0.04
CA LEU A 76 3.83 -1.91 -0.69
C LEU A 76 4.38 -1.50 -2.07
N PRO A 77 5.66 -1.09 -2.25
CA PRO A 77 6.16 -0.74 -3.58
C PRO A 77 5.96 -1.83 -4.61
N GLY A 78 6.21 -3.10 -4.24
CA GLY A 78 6.02 -4.24 -5.15
C GLY A 78 4.56 -4.44 -5.55
N LEU A 79 3.61 -4.21 -4.64
CA LEU A 79 2.19 -4.33 -4.93
C LEU A 79 1.69 -3.24 -5.88
N TYR A 80 2.08 -1.98 -5.67
CA TYR A 80 1.72 -0.91 -6.60
C TYR A 80 2.33 -1.11 -7.99
N ILE A 81 3.56 -1.63 -8.07
CA ILE A 81 4.16 -2.02 -9.36
C ILE A 81 3.37 -3.16 -10.01
N LYS A 82 2.85 -4.10 -9.23
CA LYS A 82 1.99 -5.18 -9.75
C LYS A 82 0.68 -4.62 -10.32
N VAL A 83 0.05 -3.64 -9.65
CA VAL A 83 -1.15 -2.96 -10.18
C VAL A 83 -0.85 -2.29 -11.52
N ALA A 84 0.24 -1.51 -11.61
CA ALA A 84 0.63 -0.83 -12.83
C ALA A 84 0.95 -1.81 -13.98
N ASN A 85 1.63 -2.92 -13.69
CA ASN A 85 1.89 -3.97 -14.67
C ASN A 85 0.61 -4.68 -15.13
N ASN A 86 -0.33 -4.94 -14.23
CA ASN A 86 -1.61 -5.55 -14.59
C ASN A 86 -2.39 -4.63 -15.53
N ALA A 87 -2.47 -3.33 -15.23
CA ALA A 87 -3.10 -2.35 -16.11
C ALA A 87 -2.48 -2.36 -17.52
N LEU A 88 -1.15 -2.42 -17.62
CA LEU A 88 -0.45 -2.52 -18.89
C LEU A 88 -0.77 -3.83 -19.63
N LYS A 89 -0.69 -4.98 -18.95
CA LYS A 89 -0.96 -6.31 -19.53
C LYS A 89 -2.41 -6.49 -19.99
N GLU A 90 -3.34 -5.94 -19.23
CA GLU A 90 -4.77 -5.93 -19.55
C GLU A 90 -5.12 -4.91 -20.64
N LYS A 91 -4.13 -4.15 -21.16
CA LYS A 91 -4.31 -3.11 -22.17
C LYS A 91 -5.38 -2.10 -21.76
N LYS A 92 -5.37 -1.70 -20.48
CA LYS A 92 -6.20 -0.60 -19.99
C LYS A 92 -5.86 0.67 -20.79
N PRO A 93 -6.77 1.65 -20.83
CA PRO A 93 -6.49 2.96 -21.43
C PRO A 93 -5.14 3.50 -20.96
N ALA A 94 -4.38 4.11 -21.87
CA ALA A 94 -3.03 4.58 -21.58
C ALA A 94 -2.98 5.53 -20.36
N THR A 95 -4.01 6.36 -20.20
CA THR A 95 -4.20 7.24 -19.03
C THR A 95 -4.25 6.47 -17.70
N GLU A 96 -4.95 5.34 -17.66
CA GLU A 96 -5.04 4.48 -16.46
C GLU A 96 -3.69 3.81 -16.16
N VAL A 97 -2.99 3.32 -17.19
CA VAL A 97 -1.65 2.74 -17.04
C VAL A 97 -0.67 3.76 -16.47
N ILE A 98 -0.65 4.98 -17.02
CA ILE A 98 0.22 6.07 -16.56
C ILE A 98 -0.13 6.47 -15.13
N GLN A 99 -1.41 6.59 -14.77
CA GLN A 99 -1.80 6.91 -13.38
C GLN A 99 -1.36 5.82 -12.41
N ALA A 100 -1.54 4.54 -12.75
CA ALA A 100 -1.10 3.44 -11.91
C ALA A 100 0.43 3.44 -11.73
N ALA A 101 1.19 3.69 -12.81
CA ALA A 101 2.65 3.81 -12.76
C ALA A 101 3.10 5.00 -11.90
N ARG A 102 2.44 6.17 -12.01
CA ARG A 102 2.74 7.35 -11.17
C ARG A 102 2.53 7.09 -9.70
N ARG A 103 1.44 6.39 -9.32
CA ARG A 103 1.22 5.97 -7.94
C ARG A 103 2.31 5.01 -7.46
N ALA A 104 2.71 4.08 -8.31
CA ALA A 104 3.79 3.15 -7.99
C ALA A 104 5.14 3.85 -7.79
N ASP A 105 5.50 4.82 -8.62
CA ASP A 105 6.71 5.64 -8.42
C ASP A 105 6.65 6.43 -7.12
N ALA A 106 5.53 7.09 -6.82
CA ALA A 106 5.37 7.85 -5.58
C ALA A 106 5.50 6.99 -4.32
N VAL A 107 4.93 5.77 -4.32
CA VAL A 107 5.07 4.82 -3.20
C VAL A 107 6.50 4.27 -3.13
N ALA A 108 7.11 3.98 -4.27
CA ALA A 108 8.50 3.52 -4.32
C ALA A 108 9.47 4.59 -3.80
N GLU A 109 9.27 5.86 -4.16
CA GLU A 109 10.02 7.00 -3.63
C GLU A 109 9.81 7.15 -2.12
N LYS A 110 8.55 7.16 -1.65
CA LYS A 110 8.21 7.26 -0.21
C LYS A 110 8.95 6.24 0.64
N TYR A 111 9.16 5.02 0.13
CA TYR A 111 9.82 3.93 0.85
C TYR A 111 11.23 3.62 0.36
N ASN A 112 11.88 4.55 -0.34
CA ASN A 112 13.27 4.44 -0.82
C ASN A 112 13.56 3.16 -1.63
N ASN A 113 12.60 2.74 -2.46
CA ASN A 113 12.68 1.55 -3.29
C ASN A 113 13.11 1.90 -4.73
N ALA A 114 14.43 1.96 -4.97
CA ALA A 114 14.98 2.37 -6.26
C ALA A 114 14.55 1.47 -7.44
N SER A 115 14.49 0.15 -7.24
CA SER A 115 14.05 -0.78 -8.29
C SER A 115 12.56 -0.61 -8.63
N GLY A 116 11.74 -0.26 -7.64
CA GLY A 116 10.34 0.12 -7.82
C GLY A 116 10.21 1.36 -8.68
N ARG A 117 11.00 2.40 -8.41
CA ARG A 117 11.02 3.63 -9.24
C ARG A 117 11.39 3.33 -10.69
N ASP A 118 12.45 2.56 -10.91
CA ASP A 118 12.89 2.16 -12.25
C ASP A 118 11.80 1.36 -12.99
N ASN A 119 11.16 0.41 -12.31
CA ASN A 119 10.04 -0.35 -12.88
C ASN A 119 8.82 0.53 -13.18
N ALA A 120 8.46 1.47 -12.30
CA ALA A 120 7.37 2.41 -12.54
C ALA A 120 7.67 3.30 -13.75
N GLY A 121 8.91 3.79 -13.88
CA GLY A 121 9.37 4.56 -15.04
C GLY A 121 9.19 3.80 -16.35
N LYS A 122 9.63 2.54 -16.40
CA LYS A 122 9.46 1.67 -17.58
C LYS A 122 8.00 1.47 -17.96
N ILE A 123 7.11 1.25 -16.99
CA ILE A 123 5.67 1.11 -17.24
C ILE A 123 5.08 2.43 -17.73
N MET A 124 5.53 3.56 -17.17
CA MET A 124 5.07 4.89 -17.57
C MET A 124 5.49 5.22 -19.00
N VAL A 125 6.72 4.90 -19.40
CA VAL A 125 7.21 5.01 -20.79
C VAL A 125 6.34 4.17 -21.72
N ALA A 126 6.03 2.92 -21.37
CA ALA A 126 5.15 2.07 -22.17
C ALA A 126 3.73 2.67 -22.31
N GLY A 127 3.18 3.24 -21.22
CA GLY A 127 1.90 3.92 -21.23
C GLY A 127 1.89 5.16 -22.15
N TYR A 128 2.92 6.00 -22.05
CA TYR A 128 3.05 7.18 -22.93
C TYR A 128 3.28 6.81 -24.39
N ASN A 129 4.06 5.77 -24.68
CA ASN A 129 4.22 5.27 -26.04
C ASN A 129 2.88 4.81 -26.63
N ALA A 130 2.07 4.07 -25.86
CA ALA A 130 0.73 3.66 -26.30
C ALA A 130 -0.20 4.86 -26.53
N MET A 131 -0.14 5.88 -25.66
CA MET A 131 -0.89 7.13 -25.80
C MET A 131 -0.50 7.89 -27.07
N ALA A 132 0.80 8.03 -27.32
CA ALA A 132 1.33 8.71 -28.49
C ALA A 132 0.92 7.99 -29.78
N ALA A 133 0.98 6.66 -29.80
CA ALA A 133 0.53 5.85 -30.92
C ALA A 133 -0.97 6.02 -31.22
N ASP A 134 -1.82 6.10 -30.19
CA ASP A 134 -3.24 6.34 -30.34
C ASP A 134 -3.54 7.73 -30.91
N PHE A 135 -2.92 8.78 -30.37
CA PHE A 135 -3.03 10.13 -30.91
C PHE A 135 -2.56 10.21 -32.37
N PHE A 136 -1.42 9.58 -32.68
CA PHE A 136 -0.87 9.54 -34.03
C PHE A 136 -1.82 8.84 -35.01
N ALA A 137 -2.39 7.69 -34.62
CA ALA A 137 -3.38 6.97 -35.43
C ALA A 137 -4.63 7.82 -35.71
N ASN A 138 -5.01 8.66 -34.76
CA ASN A 138 -6.12 9.61 -34.87
C ASN A 138 -5.73 10.94 -35.57
N LYS A 139 -4.50 11.06 -36.08
CA LYS A 139 -3.94 12.26 -36.73
C LYS A 139 -3.86 13.49 -35.80
N ASP A 140 -3.92 13.26 -34.51
CA ASP A 140 -3.71 14.27 -33.47
C ASP A 140 -2.21 14.39 -33.18
N TYR A 141 -1.48 14.97 -34.13
CA TYR A 141 -0.02 15.00 -34.09
C TYR A 141 0.53 15.87 -32.95
N ASP A 142 -0.19 16.93 -32.57
CA ASP A 142 0.21 17.81 -31.47
C ASP A 142 0.21 17.04 -30.15
N ASN A 143 -0.87 16.31 -29.84
CA ASN A 143 -0.94 15.50 -28.62
C ASN A 143 -0.03 14.26 -28.68
N ALA A 144 0.20 13.70 -29.88
CA ALA A 144 1.17 12.62 -30.05
C ALA A 144 2.59 13.09 -29.67
N LEU A 145 3.01 14.28 -30.12
CA LEU A 145 4.29 14.87 -29.78
C LEU A 145 4.42 15.10 -28.27
N LEU A 146 3.40 15.66 -27.61
CA LEU A 146 3.41 15.88 -26.16
C LEU A 146 3.56 14.57 -25.36
N ALA A 147 2.94 13.49 -25.85
CA ALA A 147 3.08 12.17 -25.24
C ALA A 147 4.50 11.57 -25.45
N PHE A 148 5.10 11.78 -26.64
CA PHE A 148 6.50 11.41 -26.88
C PHE A 148 7.49 12.26 -26.06
N ASP A 149 7.26 13.55 -25.92
CA ASP A 149 8.09 14.40 -25.05
C ASP A 149 8.02 13.91 -23.60
N SER A 150 6.82 13.55 -23.14
CA SER A 150 6.62 13.02 -21.78
C SER A 150 7.39 11.73 -21.53
N LEU A 151 7.47 10.82 -22.50
CA LEU A 151 8.24 9.58 -22.33
C LEU A 151 9.75 9.83 -22.40
N LEU A 152 10.22 10.77 -23.23
CA LEU A 152 11.63 11.12 -23.35
C LEU A 152 12.17 11.84 -22.10
N VAL A 153 11.32 12.55 -21.37
CA VAL A 153 11.68 13.08 -20.04
C VAL A 153 12.02 11.94 -19.05
N ILE A 154 11.36 10.79 -19.18
CA ILE A 154 11.55 9.64 -18.28
C ILE A 154 12.71 8.77 -18.78
N ASN A 155 12.79 8.54 -20.09
CA ASN A 155 13.83 7.77 -20.74
C ASN A 155 14.37 8.52 -21.97
N PRO A 156 15.37 9.39 -21.79
CA PRO A 156 15.92 10.20 -22.89
C PRO A 156 16.50 9.38 -24.04
N ASP A 157 16.96 8.16 -23.75
CA ASP A 157 17.57 7.25 -24.72
C ASP A 157 16.54 6.28 -25.33
N TYR A 158 15.23 6.58 -25.22
CA TYR A 158 14.20 5.72 -25.78
C TYR A 158 14.31 5.62 -27.30
N LEU A 159 14.60 4.41 -27.79
CA LEU A 159 14.63 4.05 -29.21
C LEU A 159 13.48 3.08 -29.48
N ASN A 160 12.61 3.42 -30.44
CA ASN A 160 11.42 2.66 -30.82
C ASN A 160 11.60 2.08 -32.22
#